data_AF-A0A2E9GVP2-F1
#
_entry.id   AF-A0A2E9GVP2-F1
#
_cell.length_a   1.000
_cell.length_b   1.000
_cell.length_c   1.000
_cell.angle_alpha   90.00
_cell.angle_beta   90.00
_cell.angle_gamma   90.00
#
_symmetry.space_group_name_H-M   'P 1'
#
loop_
_entity.id
_entity.type
_entity.pdbx_description
1 polymer ?
#
loop_
_entity_poly.entity_id
_entity_poly.type
_entity_poly.pdbx_seq_one_letter_code
_entity_poly.pdbx_strand_id
1 'polypeptide(L)'
;MGESRLRGVPLAGACFGSLGRGALLPPVPQGAAAPDRSRQAAARSGDPRHALRRLDRRQRPVRRDPRGRNLRVKQLLLKLEPVVWLLFGHGILIGTILLTGWILVVNLGVPLGIVPADALAYDRAHALASNPLGRLILLALIALPMWKGAHHLRSLSIDFGGGERDSMVASVLYGIAALGSLFGIFAVLGL
;
A
#
# COMPACT_ATOMS: atom_id res chain seq x y z
N MET A 1 73.90 9.32 -41.47
CA MET A 1 72.48 9.74 -41.44
C MET A 1 71.74 8.69 -40.62
N GLY A 2 71.31 8.87 -39.38
CA GLY A 2 70.98 10.08 -38.64
C GLY A 2 69.48 10.09 -38.35
N GLU A 3 69.01 9.28 -37.39
CA GLU A 3 67.66 9.39 -36.83
C GLU A 3 67.69 9.54 -35.31
N SER A 4 66.74 10.34 -34.85
CA SER A 4 66.88 11.27 -33.74
C SER A 4 66.11 10.82 -32.50
N ARG A 5 66.91 10.55 -31.47
CA ARG A 5 66.74 10.69 -30.01
C ARG A 5 65.54 11.50 -29.44
N LEU A 6 65.10 11.07 -28.23
CA LEU A 6 64.54 11.81 -27.04
C LEU A 6 63.05 11.47 -26.71
N ARG A 7 62.67 10.78 -25.61
CA ARG A 7 62.81 10.95 -24.13
C ARG A 7 61.98 12.10 -23.50
N GLY A 8 61.14 11.73 -22.50
CA GLY A 8 60.76 12.51 -21.28
C GLY A 8 59.61 13.52 -21.45
N VAL A 9 58.41 13.41 -20.82
CA VAL A 9 58.02 13.57 -19.38
C VAL A 9 58.28 15.03 -18.89
N PRO A 10 57.51 15.76 -18.01
CA PRO A 10 56.45 15.38 -17.02
C PRO A 10 55.27 16.40 -16.72
N LEU A 11 54.32 15.94 -15.88
CA LEU A 11 53.68 16.56 -14.66
C LEU A 11 52.67 17.75 -14.66
N ALA A 12 51.64 17.53 -13.83
CA ALA A 12 51.14 18.34 -12.70
C ALA A 12 49.87 19.20 -12.86
N GLY A 13 48.93 18.97 -11.92
CA GLY A 13 47.79 19.83 -11.65
C GLY A 13 46.75 19.23 -10.69
N ALA A 14 47.18 18.66 -9.56
CA ALA A 14 46.28 18.32 -8.46
C ALA A 14 45.91 19.60 -7.69
N CYS A 15 44.63 19.74 -7.29
CA CYS A 15 44.29 20.61 -6.18
C CYS A 15 43.21 19.99 -5.29
N PHE A 16 43.55 19.99 -4.01
CA PHE A 16 42.90 19.39 -2.84
C PHE A 16 41.60 20.11 -2.47
N GLY A 17 40.68 19.36 -1.84
CA GLY A 17 39.51 19.90 -1.17
C GLY A 17 38.79 18.85 -0.32
N SER A 18 39.45 18.36 0.73
CA SER A 18 38.87 17.49 1.76
C SER A 18 37.85 18.22 2.63
N LEU A 19 36.80 17.52 3.04
CA LEU A 19 36.07 17.56 4.34
C LEU A 19 34.71 16.89 4.08
N GLY A 20 34.28 15.78 4.65
CA GLY A 20 34.69 15.00 5.81
C GLY A 20 33.41 14.37 6.36
N ARG A 21 33.44 13.08 6.73
CA ARG A 21 32.76 12.45 7.89
C ARG A 21 32.63 10.93 7.70
N GLY A 22 33.23 10.21 8.65
CA GLY A 22 32.54 9.13 9.35
C GLY A 22 32.41 7.80 8.62
N ALA A 23 33.43 6.96 8.78
CA ALA A 23 33.34 5.52 8.62
C ALA A 23 32.22 4.92 9.49
N LEU A 24 31.37 4.07 8.90
CA LEU A 24 30.45 3.20 9.64
C LEU A 24 30.40 1.77 9.10
N LEU A 25 31.37 1.34 8.28
CA LEU A 25 31.46 -0.06 7.85
C LEU A 25 32.91 -0.55 7.91
N PRO A 26 33.21 -1.68 8.56
CA PRO A 26 34.54 -2.27 8.52
C PRO A 26 34.87 -2.69 7.09
N PRO A 27 36.14 -2.59 6.66
CA PRO A 27 36.55 -2.99 5.32
C PRO A 27 36.35 -4.50 5.14
N VAL A 28 35.53 -4.88 4.17
CA VAL A 28 35.34 -6.26 3.75
C VAL A 28 36.69 -6.77 3.19
N PRO A 29 37.26 -7.87 3.70
CA PRO A 29 38.51 -8.39 3.18
C PRO A 29 38.33 -8.90 1.76
N GLN A 30 38.89 -8.17 0.78
CA GLN A 30 39.09 -8.62 -0.59
C GLN A 30 40.20 -9.68 -0.59
N GLY A 31 39.84 -10.94 -0.33
CA GLY A 31 40.83 -12.01 -0.30
C GLY A 31 40.35 -13.41 0.12
N ALA A 32 39.04 -13.68 0.15
CA ALA A 32 38.52 -15.02 0.43
C ALA A 32 37.38 -15.40 -0.52
N ALA A 33 37.62 -15.24 -1.82
CA ALA A 33 36.84 -15.95 -2.83
C ALA A 33 37.20 -17.44 -2.74
N ALA A 34 36.52 -18.17 -1.85
CA ALA A 34 36.58 -19.63 -1.81
C ALA A 34 36.19 -20.18 -3.19
N PRO A 35 37.10 -20.83 -3.94
CA PRO A 35 36.89 -21.13 -5.36
C PRO A 35 36.01 -22.36 -5.61
N ASP A 36 35.09 -22.71 -4.70
CA ASP A 36 34.38 -24.00 -4.79
C ASP A 36 32.87 -23.97 -4.52
N ARG A 37 32.26 -22.87 -4.07
CA ARG A 37 30.80 -22.86 -3.82
C ARG A 37 29.96 -22.92 -5.10
N SER A 38 30.43 -22.34 -6.20
CA SER A 38 29.73 -22.37 -7.49
C SER A 38 29.78 -23.75 -8.16
N ARG A 39 30.90 -24.49 -8.02
CA ARG A 39 31.01 -25.90 -8.46
C ARG A 39 30.22 -26.85 -7.57
N GLN A 40 30.23 -26.65 -6.25
CA GLN A 40 29.42 -27.46 -5.33
C GLN A 40 27.91 -27.23 -5.49
N ALA A 41 27.47 -26.03 -5.89
CA ALA A 41 26.08 -25.74 -6.23
C ALA A 41 25.64 -26.46 -7.52
N ALA A 42 26.51 -26.56 -8.52
CA ALA A 42 26.24 -27.29 -9.77
C ALA A 42 26.25 -28.83 -9.58
N ALA A 43 27.07 -29.34 -8.65
CA ALA A 43 27.17 -30.77 -8.34
C ALA A 43 25.97 -31.30 -7.52
N ARG A 44 25.16 -30.43 -6.90
CA ARG A 44 23.89 -30.78 -6.25
C ARG A 44 22.68 -30.61 -7.18
N SER A 45 22.86 -30.83 -8.48
CA SER A 45 21.75 -30.98 -9.43
C SER A 45 21.07 -32.34 -9.24
N GLY A 46 20.53 -32.57 -8.04
CA GLY A 46 19.43 -33.51 -7.89
C GLY A 46 18.32 -33.07 -8.83
N ASP A 47 17.69 -34.05 -9.50
CA ASP A 47 16.68 -33.83 -10.53
C ASP A 47 15.79 -32.63 -10.18
N PRO A 48 15.81 -31.53 -10.95
CA PRO A 48 14.98 -30.35 -10.66
C PRO A 48 13.50 -30.70 -10.63
N ARG A 49 13.09 -31.81 -11.28
CA ARG A 49 11.74 -32.35 -11.18
C ARG A 49 11.44 -32.89 -9.79
N HIS A 50 12.45 -33.30 -9.02
CA HIS A 50 12.28 -33.74 -7.64
C HIS A 50 12.06 -32.57 -6.67
N ALA A 51 12.69 -31.42 -6.92
CA ALA A 51 12.43 -30.18 -6.21
C ALA A 51 11.03 -29.63 -6.55
N LEU A 52 10.68 -29.63 -7.85
CA LEU A 52 9.33 -29.30 -8.31
C LEU A 52 8.28 -30.26 -7.74
N ARG A 53 8.53 -31.58 -7.74
CA ARG A 53 7.65 -32.58 -7.11
C ARG A 53 7.51 -32.37 -5.60
N ARG A 54 8.55 -31.88 -4.91
CA ARG A 54 8.45 -31.53 -3.48
C ARG A 54 7.62 -30.27 -3.24
N LEU A 55 7.69 -29.29 -4.14
CA LEU A 55 6.82 -28.10 -4.11
C LEU A 55 5.37 -28.48 -4.43
N ASP A 56 5.17 -29.32 -5.44
CA ASP A 56 3.87 -29.89 -5.83
C ASP A 56 3.25 -30.71 -4.68
N ARG A 57 4.05 -31.54 -3.98
CA ARG A 57 3.59 -32.27 -2.78
C ARG A 57 3.30 -31.37 -1.58
N ARG A 58 3.90 -30.18 -1.51
CA ARG A 58 3.60 -29.17 -0.48
C ARG A 58 2.36 -28.34 -0.84
N GLN A 59 2.01 -28.24 -2.12
CA GLN A 59 0.71 -27.76 -2.55
C GLN A 59 -0.32 -28.85 -2.28
N ARG A 60 -0.69 -29.01 -1.01
CA ARG A 60 -1.91 -29.76 -0.65
C ARG A 60 -3.05 -29.23 -1.53
N PRO A 61 -3.90 -30.10 -2.10
CA PRO A 61 -5.03 -29.64 -2.86
C PRO A 61 -5.84 -28.71 -1.95
N VAL A 62 -6.01 -27.46 -2.40
CA VAL A 62 -6.93 -26.50 -1.77
C VAL A 62 -8.24 -27.25 -1.57
N ARG A 63 -8.60 -27.49 -0.32
CA ARG A 63 -9.80 -28.23 0.05
C ARG A 63 -10.95 -27.48 -0.60
N ARG A 64 -11.52 -28.05 -1.66
CA ARG A 64 -12.63 -27.43 -2.38
C ARG A 64 -13.75 -27.22 -1.38
N ASP A 65 -14.10 -25.95 -1.17
CA ASP A 65 -15.20 -25.54 -0.31
C ASP A 65 -16.49 -26.28 -0.76
N PRO A 66 -17.10 -27.14 0.09
CA PRO A 66 -18.20 -28.00 -0.34
C PRO A 66 -19.55 -27.29 -0.50
N ARG A 67 -19.63 -25.96 -0.41
CA ARG A 67 -20.91 -25.25 -0.26
C ARG A 67 -21.18 -24.29 -1.42
N GLY A 68 -22.08 -24.70 -2.32
CA GLY A 68 -22.51 -23.93 -3.50
C GLY A 68 -23.06 -22.51 -3.26
N ARG A 69 -23.31 -22.11 -2.00
CA ARG A 69 -23.68 -20.73 -1.61
C ARG A 69 -22.49 -19.75 -1.67
N ASN A 70 -21.29 -20.20 -1.34
CA ASN A 70 -20.09 -19.37 -1.41
C ASN A 70 -19.68 -19.05 -2.85
N LEU A 71 -20.02 -19.94 -3.80
CA LEU A 71 -19.75 -19.75 -5.22
C LEU A 71 -20.52 -18.54 -5.80
N ARG A 72 -21.82 -18.40 -5.46
CA ARG A 72 -22.64 -17.25 -5.90
C ARG A 72 -22.15 -15.93 -5.31
N VAL A 73 -21.80 -15.92 -4.03
CA VAL A 73 -21.24 -14.73 -3.36
C VAL A 73 -19.90 -14.33 -3.98
N LYS A 74 -19.01 -15.30 -4.21
CA LYS A 74 -17.74 -15.06 -4.91
C LYS A 74 -17.97 -14.49 -6.31
N GLN A 75 -18.92 -15.03 -7.07
CA GLN A 75 -19.26 -14.51 -8.39
C GLN A 75 -19.79 -13.07 -8.34
N LEU A 76 -20.63 -12.72 -7.35
CA LEU A 76 -21.09 -11.35 -7.16
C LEU A 76 -19.92 -10.41 -6.79
N LEU A 77 -19.05 -10.84 -5.87
CA LEU A 77 -17.87 -10.07 -5.47
C LEU A 77 -16.93 -9.81 -6.65
N LEU A 78 -16.70 -10.81 -7.50
CA LEU A 78 -15.91 -10.66 -8.73
C LEU A 78 -16.53 -9.66 -9.71
N LYS A 79 -17.86 -9.63 -9.83
CA LYS A 79 -18.55 -8.64 -10.66
C LYS A 79 -18.44 -7.22 -10.09
N LEU A 80 -18.45 -7.08 -8.77
CA LEU A 80 -18.33 -5.79 -8.08
C LEU A 80 -16.86 -5.37 -7.88
N GLU A 81 -15.91 -6.25 -8.13
CA GLU A 81 -14.49 -6.02 -7.90
C GLU A 81 -13.96 -4.75 -8.59
N PRO A 82 -14.30 -4.43 -9.85
CA PRO A 82 -13.85 -3.19 -10.49
C PRO A 82 -14.37 -1.95 -9.78
N VAL A 83 -15.62 -1.99 -9.28
CA VAL A 83 -16.24 -0.89 -8.53
C VAL A 83 -15.54 -0.74 -7.19
N VAL A 84 -15.35 -1.84 -6.46
CA VAL A 84 -14.62 -1.85 -5.19
C VAL A 84 -13.21 -1.29 -5.37
N TRP A 85 -12.50 -1.69 -6.42
CA TRP A 85 -11.17 -1.18 -6.75
C TRP A 85 -11.17 0.32 -7.06
N LEU A 86 -12.16 0.81 -7.80
CA LEU A 86 -12.30 2.24 -8.09
C LEU A 86 -12.53 3.06 -6.82
N LEU A 87 -13.44 2.63 -5.95
CA LEU A 87 -13.73 3.33 -4.69
C LEU A 87 -12.56 3.23 -3.71
N PHE A 88 -11.88 2.08 -3.66
CA PHE A 88 -10.64 1.91 -2.92
C PHE A 88 -9.55 2.88 -3.41
N GLY A 89 -9.32 2.96 -4.72
CA GLY A 89 -8.31 3.86 -5.31
C GLY A 89 -8.57 5.33 -4.98
N HIS A 90 -9.81 5.80 -5.15
CA HIS A 90 -10.19 7.16 -4.75
C HIS A 90 -10.12 7.36 -3.23
N GLY A 91 -10.39 6.32 -2.44
CA GLY A 91 -10.20 6.33 -1.00
C GLY A 91 -8.76 6.50 -0.56
N ILE A 92 -7.80 5.91 -1.27
CA ILE A 92 -6.38 6.12 -1.00
C ILE A 92 -5.95 7.54 -1.35
N LEU A 93 -6.35 8.06 -2.51
CA LEU A 93 -5.97 9.39 -2.97
C LEU A 93 -6.73 10.50 -2.23
N ILE A 94 -8.03 10.61 -2.48
CA ILE A 94 -8.88 11.72 -2.02
C ILE A 94 -9.31 11.46 -0.58
N GLY A 95 -9.77 10.24 -0.28
CA GLY A 95 -10.28 9.87 1.04
C GLY A 95 -9.24 10.10 2.14
N THR A 96 -7.97 9.75 1.90
CA THR A 96 -6.89 10.00 2.85
C THR A 96 -6.66 11.50 3.07
N ILE A 97 -6.58 12.31 2.01
CA ILE A 97 -6.37 13.76 2.13
C ILE A 97 -7.50 14.40 2.92
N LEU A 98 -8.75 14.09 2.57
CA LEU A 98 -9.94 14.61 3.23
C LEU A 98 -10.00 14.18 4.70
N LEU A 99 -9.82 12.88 4.98
CA LEU A 99 -9.89 12.36 6.34
C LEU A 99 -8.75 12.91 7.20
N THR A 100 -7.53 13.02 6.67
CA THR A 100 -6.41 13.63 7.39
C THR A 100 -6.70 15.09 7.71
N GLY A 101 -7.20 15.87 6.74
CA GLY A 101 -7.63 17.25 6.98
C GLY A 101 -8.71 17.35 8.06
N TRP A 102 -9.72 16.48 8.00
CA TRP A 102 -10.78 16.41 9.01
C TRP A 102 -10.24 16.09 10.41
N ILE A 103 -9.36 15.09 10.53
CA ILE A 103 -8.75 14.74 11.81
C ILE A 103 -7.92 15.91 12.35
N LEU A 104 -7.08 16.52 11.51
CA LEU A 104 -6.23 17.63 11.92
C LEU A 104 -7.03 18.86 12.35
N VAL A 105 -8.11 19.21 11.65
CA VAL A 105 -8.90 20.41 11.97
C VAL A 105 -9.89 20.13 13.11
N VAL A 106 -10.73 19.12 12.98
CA VAL A 106 -11.86 18.88 13.88
C VAL A 106 -11.43 18.17 15.17
N ASN A 107 -10.53 17.19 15.07
CA ASN A 107 -10.16 16.37 16.23
C ASN A 107 -8.93 16.89 16.98
N LEU A 108 -8.05 17.64 16.31
CA LEU A 108 -6.85 18.23 16.94
C LEU A 108 -6.94 19.76 17.01
N GLY A 109 -7.13 20.44 15.87
CA GLY A 109 -7.00 21.88 15.75
C GLY A 109 -7.97 22.66 16.62
N VAL A 110 -9.25 22.28 16.63
CA VAL A 110 -10.28 22.91 17.46
C VAL A 110 -10.09 22.59 18.96
N PRO A 111 -9.93 21.32 19.39
CA PRO A 111 -9.71 21.00 20.80
C PRO A 111 -8.43 21.60 21.40
N LEU A 112 -7.39 21.80 20.58
CA LEU A 112 -6.13 22.43 21.00
C LEU A 112 -6.15 23.97 20.92
N GLY A 113 -7.24 24.58 20.43
CA GLY A 113 -7.36 26.03 20.26
C GLY A 113 -6.49 26.64 19.14
N ILE A 114 -5.92 25.80 18.27
CA ILE A 114 -5.16 26.23 17.09
C ILE A 114 -6.11 26.83 16.03
N VAL A 115 -7.30 26.23 15.90
CA VAL A 115 -8.37 26.71 15.03
C VAL A 115 -9.45 27.32 15.92
N PRO A 116 -9.89 28.57 15.65
CA PRO A 116 -10.89 29.20 16.49
C PRO A 116 -12.24 28.47 16.34
N ALA A 117 -12.94 28.29 17.46
CA ALA A 117 -14.11 27.41 17.54
C ALA A 117 -15.29 27.87 16.66
N ASP A 118 -15.37 29.18 16.39
CA ASP A 118 -16.33 29.80 15.49
C ASP A 118 -16.13 29.40 14.01
N ALA A 119 -14.96 28.90 13.64
CA ALA A 119 -14.70 28.38 12.30
C ALA A 119 -15.60 27.18 11.94
N LEU A 120 -16.01 26.40 12.94
CA LEU A 120 -16.98 25.29 12.82
C LEU A 120 -18.36 25.66 13.37
N ALA A 121 -18.66 26.96 13.52
CA ALA A 121 -20.00 27.41 13.92
C ALA A 121 -21.08 26.86 12.97
N TYR A 122 -22.27 26.63 13.54
CA TYR A 122 -23.38 25.99 12.84
C TYR A 122 -23.68 26.65 11.49
N ASP A 123 -23.74 27.98 11.43
CA ASP A 123 -24.08 28.71 10.19
C ASP A 123 -23.08 28.43 9.05
N ARG A 124 -21.78 28.34 9.38
CA ARG A 124 -20.73 28.04 8.39
C ARG A 124 -20.77 26.58 7.94
N ALA A 125 -20.96 25.66 8.89
CA ALA A 125 -21.09 24.24 8.59
C ALA A 125 -22.35 23.97 7.75
N HIS A 126 -23.45 24.62 8.08
CA HIS A 126 -24.71 24.55 7.34
C HIS A 126 -24.58 25.18 5.95
N ALA A 127 -23.91 26.32 5.82
CA ALA A 127 -23.63 26.92 4.52
C ALA A 127 -22.80 26.00 3.61
N LEU A 128 -21.80 25.30 4.17
CA LEU A 128 -21.04 24.27 3.45
C LEU A 128 -21.95 23.10 3.04
N ALA A 129 -22.77 22.60 3.96
CA ALA A 129 -23.71 21.50 3.71
C ALA A 129 -24.85 21.86 2.74
N SER A 130 -25.20 23.14 2.62
CA SER A 130 -26.20 23.63 1.69
C SER A 130 -25.68 23.73 0.25
N ASN A 131 -24.37 23.86 0.06
CA ASN A 131 -23.75 23.95 -1.26
C ASN A 131 -23.62 22.53 -1.88
N PRO A 132 -24.06 22.31 -3.13
CA PRO A 132 -23.90 21.02 -3.81
C PRO A 132 -22.46 20.50 -3.82
N LEU A 133 -21.46 21.38 -3.94
CA LEU A 133 -20.05 20.97 -3.87
C LEU A 133 -19.65 20.53 -2.45
N GLY A 134 -20.12 21.24 -1.41
CA GLY A 134 -19.86 20.87 -0.03
C GLY A 134 -20.50 19.54 0.35
N ARG A 135 -21.72 19.28 -0.15
CA ARG A 135 -22.39 17.98 -0.09
C ARG A 135 -21.55 16.85 -0.67
N LEU A 136 -20.98 17.06 -1.87
CA LEU A 136 -20.09 16.08 -2.49
C LEU A 136 -18.82 15.84 -1.67
N ILE A 137 -18.22 16.89 -1.10
CA ILE A 137 -17.03 16.77 -0.24
C ILE A 137 -17.36 15.99 1.03
N LEU A 138 -18.49 16.28 1.70
CA LEU A 138 -18.93 15.57 2.89
C LEU A 138 -19.22 14.10 2.59
N LEU A 139 -19.88 13.81 1.46
CA LEU A 139 -20.11 12.45 1.03
C LEU A 139 -18.80 11.70 0.75
N ALA A 140 -17.86 12.35 0.05
CA ALA A 140 -16.54 11.79 -0.23
C ALA A 140 -15.74 11.53 1.05
N LEU A 141 -15.81 12.45 2.02
CA LEU A 141 -15.17 12.34 3.33
C LEU A 141 -15.69 11.15 4.14
N ILE A 142 -16.97 10.79 3.99
CA ILE A 142 -17.56 9.64 4.70
C ILE A 142 -17.32 8.35 3.91
N ALA A 143 -17.75 8.30 2.65
CA ALA A 143 -17.79 7.07 1.88
C ALA A 143 -16.39 6.56 1.51
N LEU A 144 -15.51 7.42 0.97
CA LEU A 144 -14.23 6.97 0.41
C LEU A 144 -13.30 6.34 1.47
N PRO A 145 -13.15 6.92 2.68
CA PRO A 145 -12.39 6.26 3.75
C PRO A 145 -12.99 4.93 4.22
N MET A 146 -14.32 4.77 4.19
CA MET A 146 -14.96 3.50 4.54
C MET A 146 -14.57 2.39 3.55
N TRP A 147 -14.62 2.67 2.24
CA TRP A 147 -14.21 1.69 1.21
C TRP A 147 -12.72 1.36 1.31
N LYS A 148 -11.87 2.37 1.54
CA LYS A 148 -10.44 2.19 1.81
C LYS A 148 -10.18 1.35 3.06
N GLY A 149 -10.91 1.59 4.15
CA GLY A 149 -10.81 0.83 5.38
C GLY A 149 -11.28 -0.62 5.21
N ALA A 150 -12.44 -0.83 4.59
CA ALA A 150 -13.00 -2.15 4.34
C ALA A 150 -12.08 -3.03 3.48
N HIS A 151 -11.47 -2.45 2.43
CA HIS A 151 -10.53 -3.18 1.59
C HIS A 151 -9.28 -3.63 2.35
N HIS A 152 -8.63 -2.72 3.10
CA HIS A 152 -7.48 -3.10 3.93
C HIS A 152 -7.84 -4.12 5.01
N LEU A 153 -8.98 -3.95 5.68
CA LEU A 153 -9.40 -4.84 6.76
C LEU A 153 -9.73 -6.24 6.24
N ARG A 154 -10.23 -6.36 4.99
CA ARG A 154 -10.38 -7.64 4.29
C ARG A 154 -9.01 -8.29 4.07
N SER A 155 -8.05 -7.55 3.51
CA SER A 155 -6.70 -8.08 3.26
C SER A 155 -6.03 -8.54 4.55
N LEU A 156 -6.06 -7.72 5.60
CA LEU A 156 -5.58 -8.08 6.94
C LEU A 156 -6.26 -9.34 7.47
N SER A 157 -7.58 -9.44 7.32
CA SER A 157 -8.32 -10.61 7.79
C SER A 157 -7.95 -11.89 7.04
N ILE A 158 -7.62 -11.80 5.75
CA ILE A 158 -7.14 -12.95 4.96
C ILE A 158 -5.73 -13.35 5.40
N ASP A 159 -4.87 -12.36 5.64
CA ASP A 159 -3.48 -12.58 6.07
C ASP A 159 -3.42 -13.30 7.44
N PHE A 160 -4.30 -12.94 8.38
CA PHE A 160 -4.36 -13.56 9.72
C PHE A 160 -5.29 -14.78 9.83
N GLY A 161 -6.36 -14.84 9.04
CA GLY A 161 -7.48 -15.79 9.21
C GLY A 161 -7.61 -16.85 8.13
N GLY A 162 -6.82 -16.77 7.06
CA GLY A 162 -6.83 -17.70 5.93
C GLY A 162 -7.93 -17.40 4.89
N GLY A 163 -7.62 -17.66 3.61
CA GLY A 163 -8.49 -17.31 2.47
C GLY A 163 -9.82 -18.08 2.36
N GLU A 164 -10.05 -19.11 3.19
CA GLU A 164 -11.30 -19.87 3.18
C GLU A 164 -12.50 -19.03 3.65
N ARG A 165 -12.26 -18.00 4.48
CA ARG A 165 -13.30 -17.10 5.01
C ARG A 165 -13.49 -15.82 4.19
N ASP A 166 -12.73 -15.66 3.11
CA ASP A 166 -12.69 -14.44 2.30
C ASP A 166 -14.09 -13.98 1.86
N SER A 167 -14.94 -14.88 1.38
CA SER A 167 -16.29 -14.51 0.93
C SER A 167 -17.18 -13.98 2.06
N MET A 168 -17.05 -14.53 3.27
CA MET A 168 -17.82 -14.07 4.43
C MET A 168 -17.31 -12.70 4.90
N VAL A 169 -15.99 -12.55 5.04
CA VAL A 169 -15.34 -11.31 5.46
C VAL A 169 -15.64 -10.18 4.47
N ALA A 170 -15.45 -10.43 3.18
CA ALA A 170 -15.74 -9.46 2.12
C ALA A 170 -17.21 -9.01 2.14
N SER A 171 -18.16 -9.95 2.33
CA SER A 171 -19.59 -9.61 2.39
C SER A 171 -19.91 -8.70 3.56
N VAL A 172 -19.36 -8.97 4.74
CA VAL A 172 -19.59 -8.15 5.94
C VAL A 172 -18.96 -6.77 5.78
N LEU A 173 -17.67 -6.71 5.41
CA LEU A 173 -16.94 -5.45 5.33
C LEU A 173 -17.45 -4.53 4.22
N TYR A 174 -17.70 -5.06 3.02
CA TYR A 174 -18.28 -4.27 1.94
C TYR A 174 -19.76 -3.95 2.20
N GLY A 175 -20.50 -4.82 2.91
CA GLY A 175 -21.85 -4.52 3.38
C GLY A 175 -21.88 -3.33 4.33
N ILE A 176 -20.98 -3.30 5.32
CA ILE A 176 -20.84 -2.16 6.25
C ILE A 176 -20.46 -0.88 5.49
N ALA A 177 -19.49 -0.97 4.56
CA ALA A 177 -19.10 0.18 3.74
C ALA A 177 -20.25 0.71 2.87
N ALA A 178 -21.05 -0.18 2.28
CA ALA A 178 -22.22 0.20 1.49
C ALA A 178 -23.30 0.85 2.35
N LEU A 179 -23.61 0.29 3.53
CA LEU A 179 -24.58 0.85 4.46
C LEU A 179 -24.17 2.23 4.97
N GLY A 180 -22.91 2.42 5.36
CA GLY A 180 -22.43 3.73 5.79
C GLY A 180 -22.38 4.75 4.65
N SER A 181 -22.07 4.32 3.42
CA SER A 181 -22.18 5.18 2.24
C SER A 181 -23.64 5.60 2.02
N LEU A 182 -24.59 4.68 2.14
CA LEU A 182 -26.01 4.97 1.99
C LEU A 182 -26.51 5.94 3.08
N PHE A 183 -26.07 5.74 4.32
CA PHE A 183 -26.36 6.68 5.42
C PHE A 183 -25.78 8.07 5.14
N GLY A 184 -24.55 8.15 4.63
CA GLY A 184 -23.94 9.40 4.20
C GLY A 184 -24.73 10.10 3.10
N ILE A 185 -25.21 9.34 2.10
CA ILE A 185 -26.09 9.86 1.04
C ILE A 185 -27.37 10.43 1.65
N PHE A 186 -28.06 9.68 2.51
CA PHE A 186 -29.29 10.15 3.14
C PHE A 186 -29.07 11.39 4.02
N ALA A 187 -27.98 11.42 4.79
CA ALA A 187 -27.64 12.58 5.61
C ALA A 187 -27.42 13.82 4.75
N VAL A 188 -26.67 13.70 3.65
CA VAL A 188 -26.36 14.80 2.73
C VAL A 188 -27.57 15.27 1.93
N LEU A 189 -28.51 14.38 1.60
CA LEU A 189 -29.75 14.72 0.92
C LEU A 189 -30.82 15.30 1.85
N GLY A 190 -30.76 14.97 3.15
CA GLY A 190 -31.66 15.51 4.18
C GLY A 190 -31.24 16.86 4.76
N LEU A 191 -30.06 17.37 4.35
CA LEU A 191 -29.51 18.68 4.68
C LEU A 191 -29.97 19.77 3.70
#